data_AF-A8V507-F1
#
_entry.id   AF-A8V507-F1
#
_cell.length_a   1.000
_cell.length_b   1.000
_cell.length_c   1.000
_cell.angle_alpha   90.00
_cell.angle_beta   90.00
_cell.angle_gamma   90.00
#
_symmetry.space_group_name_H-M   'P 1'
#
loop_
_entity.id
_entity.type
_entity.pdbx_description
1 polymer ?
#
loop_
_entity_poly.entity_id
_entity_poly.type
_entity_poly.pdbx_seq_one_letter_code
_entity_poly.pdbx_strand_id
1 'polypeptide(L)'
;YNRLFHFSAAVLLDVVSIVIFYLYFASRFEKVYKKVIPTRQNLKEFWEVFLNLITLNRRKNFDSSHLDSFNAVYFTVLHLLLLWMLFTGFYMYVQGLESGMSAIGSWWPALLHLATDWVGWLLGGHGGVRWWHHFTMWLILSWVAFHIYYQVWRTIFWKEGDIAIVFGGYKFKKPKEQV
;
A
#
# COMPACT_ATOMS: atom_id res chain seq x y z
N TYR A 1 -9.74 -12.60 -23.11
CA TYR A 1 -10.42 -12.38 -21.81
C TYR A 1 -9.50 -11.85 -20.72
N ASN A 2 -8.30 -12.40 -20.50
CA ASN A 2 -7.38 -11.97 -19.43
C ASN A 2 -7.05 -10.47 -19.42
N ARG A 3 -6.84 -9.84 -20.60
CA ARG A 3 -6.56 -8.41 -20.71
C ARG A 3 -7.72 -7.54 -20.23
N LEU A 4 -8.95 -7.89 -20.61
CA LEU A 4 -10.16 -7.18 -20.18
C LEU A 4 -10.34 -7.30 -18.67
N PHE A 5 -10.24 -8.53 -18.16
CA PHE A 5 -10.33 -8.78 -16.71
C PHE A 5 -9.28 -7.99 -15.93
N HIS A 6 -8.03 -7.98 -16.41
CA HIS A 6 -6.97 -7.19 -15.78
C HIS A 6 -7.32 -5.70 -15.73
N PHE A 7 -7.78 -5.09 -16.84
CA PHE A 7 -8.16 -3.68 -16.83
C PHE A 7 -9.33 -3.38 -15.90
N SER A 8 -10.38 -4.22 -15.89
CA SER A 8 -11.52 -4.04 -14.99
C SER A 8 -11.13 -4.20 -13.51
N ALA A 9 -10.31 -5.20 -13.19
CA ALA A 9 -9.82 -5.43 -11.84
C ALA A 9 -8.85 -4.32 -11.38
N ALA A 10 -8.00 -3.82 -12.27
CA ALA A 10 -7.08 -2.73 -11.99
C ALA A 10 -7.83 -1.44 -11.64
N VAL A 11 -8.83 -1.04 -12.45
CA VAL A 11 -9.64 0.15 -12.16
C VAL A 11 -10.39 0.01 -10.83
N LEU A 12 -10.95 -1.18 -10.54
CA LEU A 12 -11.60 -1.43 -9.25
C LEU A 12 -10.61 -1.29 -8.09
N LEU A 13 -9.42 -1.89 -8.22
CA LEU A 13 -8.36 -1.78 -7.22
C LEU A 13 -7.95 -0.33 -7.00
N ASP A 14 -7.74 0.44 -8.08
CA ASP A 14 -7.34 1.84 -8.01
C ASP A 14 -8.36 2.70 -7.24
N VAL A 15 -9.65 2.56 -7.57
CA VAL A 15 -10.73 3.30 -6.89
C VAL A 15 -10.77 2.93 -5.40
N VAL A 16 -10.73 1.63 -5.08
CA VAL A 16 -10.74 1.16 -3.69
C VAL A 16 -9.50 1.65 -2.94
N SER A 17 -8.32 1.59 -3.54
CA SER A 17 -7.07 2.04 -2.94
C SER A 17 -7.05 3.55 -2.71
N ILE A 18 -7.60 4.36 -3.61
CA ILE A 18 -7.74 5.82 -3.41
C ILE A 18 -8.69 6.10 -2.23
N VAL A 19 -9.82 5.39 -2.15
CA VAL A 19 -10.77 5.54 -1.04
C VAL A 19 -10.11 5.14 0.29
N ILE A 20 -9.40 4.01 0.33
CA ILE A 20 -8.69 3.56 1.53
C ILE A 20 -7.61 4.55 1.92
N PHE A 21 -6.81 5.05 0.96
CA PHE A 21 -5.82 6.09 1.19
C PHE A 21 -6.45 7.34 1.81
N TYR A 22 -7.56 7.81 1.25
CA TYR A 22 -8.30 8.95 1.77
C TYR A 22 -8.75 8.70 3.22
N LEU A 23 -9.43 7.58 3.50
CA LEU A 23 -9.89 7.26 4.85
C LEU A 23 -8.74 7.12 5.86
N TYR A 24 -7.61 6.58 5.40
CA TYR A 24 -6.42 6.36 6.20
C TYR A 24 -5.76 7.69 6.61
N PHE A 25 -5.58 8.63 5.67
CA PHE A 25 -4.94 9.93 5.95
C PHE A 25 -5.92 10.98 6.52
N ALA A 26 -7.20 10.91 6.18
CA ALA A 26 -8.24 11.82 6.68
C ALA A 26 -8.83 11.40 8.05
N SER A 27 -8.30 10.33 8.67
CA SER A 27 -8.76 9.86 9.98
C SER A 27 -8.60 10.94 11.06
N ARG A 28 -9.70 11.19 11.79
CA ARG A 28 -9.75 12.15 12.90
C ARG A 28 -9.13 11.61 14.20
N PHE A 29 -9.01 10.28 14.33
CA PHE A 29 -8.55 9.62 15.55
C PHE A 29 -7.04 9.46 15.60
N GLU A 30 -6.42 9.10 14.48
CA GLU A 30 -4.98 8.92 14.36
C GLU A 30 -4.42 9.66 13.16
N LYS A 31 -3.53 10.63 13.43
CA LYS A 31 -2.83 11.40 12.39
C LYS A 31 -1.64 10.59 11.87
N VAL A 32 -1.90 9.70 10.92
CA VAL A 32 -0.91 8.78 10.32
C VAL A 32 0.35 9.49 9.86
N TYR A 33 0.24 10.65 9.22
CA TYR A 33 1.40 11.40 8.71
C TYR A 33 2.44 11.69 9.79
N LYS A 34 2.03 11.83 11.07
CA LYS A 34 2.96 12.03 12.19
C LYS A 34 3.80 10.79 12.52
N LYS A 35 3.32 9.59 12.19
CA LYS A 35 4.00 8.31 12.41
C LYS A 35 4.91 7.92 11.24
N VAL A 36 4.62 8.43 10.05
CA VAL A 36 5.46 8.24 8.85
C VAL A 36 6.71 9.15 8.87
N ILE A 37 6.60 10.35 9.47
CA ILE A 37 7.74 11.26 9.59
C ILE A 37 8.84 10.62 10.47
N PRO A 38 10.11 10.65 10.06
CA PRO A 38 11.23 10.05 10.79
C PRO A 38 11.60 10.90 12.03
N THR A 39 10.74 10.86 13.05
CA THR A 39 11.07 11.40 14.38
C THR A 39 11.92 10.40 15.15
N ARG A 40 12.69 10.87 16.14
CA ARG A 40 13.55 9.99 16.97
C ARG A 40 12.77 8.86 17.64
N GLN A 41 11.53 9.14 18.04
CA GLN A 41 10.64 8.14 18.65
C GLN A 41 10.15 7.12 17.62
N ASN A 42 9.62 7.56 16.47
CA ASN A 42 9.12 6.66 15.43
C ASN A 42 10.23 5.77 14.86
N LEU A 43 11.45 6.30 14.72
CA LEU A 43 12.59 5.54 14.24
C LEU A 43 13.03 4.46 15.25
N LYS A 44 12.97 4.78 16.54
CA LYS A 44 13.22 3.81 17.61
C LYS A 44 12.16 2.69 17.60
N GLU A 45 10.88 3.05 17.53
CA GLU A 45 9.78 2.07 17.44
C GLU A 45 9.90 1.19 16.18
N PHE A 46 10.19 1.80 15.03
CA PHE A 46 10.41 1.08 13.76
C PHE A 46 11.55 0.06 13.88
N TRP A 47 12.69 0.48 14.44
CA TRP A 47 13.86 -0.38 14.59
C TRP A 47 13.64 -1.48 15.63
N GLU A 48 12.92 -1.20 16.71
CA GLU A 48 12.53 -2.20 17.70
C GLU A 48 11.64 -3.29 17.08
N VAL A 49 10.63 -2.91 16.28
CA VAL A 49 9.80 -3.87 15.52
C VAL A 49 10.66 -4.68 14.55
N PHE A 50 11.51 -4.00 13.78
CA PHE A 50 12.36 -4.63 12.78
C PHE A 50 13.35 -5.64 13.39
N LEU A 51 14.05 -5.26 14.47
CA LEU A 51 14.96 -6.16 15.17
C LEU A 51 14.22 -7.33 15.81
N ASN A 52 13.06 -7.11 16.41
CA ASN A 52 12.26 -8.20 16.97
C ASN A 52 11.80 -9.19 15.90
N LEU A 53 11.49 -8.71 14.69
CA LEU A 53 11.12 -9.55 13.56
C LEU A 53 12.28 -10.44 13.12
N ILE A 54 13.49 -9.88 12.99
CA ILE A 54 14.69 -10.62 12.56
C ILE A 54 15.18 -11.57 13.66
N THR A 55 15.14 -11.14 14.91
CA THR A 55 15.63 -11.94 16.05
C THR A 55 14.59 -12.88 16.65
N LEU A 56 13.37 -12.90 16.08
CA LEU A 56 12.21 -13.65 16.60
C LEU A 56 11.95 -13.41 18.09
N ASN A 57 12.34 -12.25 18.60
CA ASN A 57 12.28 -11.92 20.01
C ASN A 57 10.86 -11.45 20.38
N ARG A 58 10.44 -11.77 21.61
CA ARG A 58 9.11 -11.44 22.15
C ARG A 58 9.08 -10.14 22.94
N ARG A 59 10.19 -9.40 23.03
CA ARG A 59 10.25 -8.16 23.80
C ARG A 59 9.45 -7.05 23.13
N LYS A 60 8.43 -6.55 23.81
CA LYS A 60 7.61 -5.43 23.35
C LYS A 60 7.81 -4.23 24.26
N ASN A 61 8.53 -3.23 23.80
CA ASN A 61 8.78 -1.98 24.53
C ASN A 61 7.94 -0.80 24.04
N PHE A 62 7.01 -1.02 23.10
CA PHE A 62 6.17 0.01 22.52
C PHE A 62 4.68 -0.34 22.62
N ASP A 63 3.83 0.67 22.67
CA ASP A 63 2.37 0.50 22.69
C ASP A 63 1.86 0.25 21.26
N SER A 64 1.16 -0.87 21.05
CA SER A 64 0.52 -1.23 19.78
C SER A 64 -1.01 -1.18 19.85
N SER A 65 -1.56 -0.55 20.90
CA SER A 65 -3.01 -0.28 20.99
C SER A 65 -3.51 0.56 19.80
N HIS A 66 -2.60 1.30 19.19
CA HIS A 66 -2.78 2.18 18.03
C HIS A 66 -1.81 1.79 16.91
N LEU A 67 -1.99 2.36 15.71
CA LEU A 67 -1.15 2.06 14.53
C LEU A 67 0.35 2.23 14.87
N ASP A 68 1.17 1.19 14.76
CA ASP A 68 2.61 1.30 14.99
C ASP A 68 3.32 2.02 13.82
N SER A 69 4.43 2.69 14.13
CA SER A 69 5.25 3.43 13.14
C SER A 69 5.74 2.53 12.00
N PHE A 70 6.03 1.25 12.29
CA PHE A 70 6.40 0.26 11.27
C PHE A 70 5.26 0.00 10.29
N ASN A 71 4.06 -0.36 10.76
CA ASN A 71 2.89 -0.50 9.89
C ASN A 71 2.56 0.76 9.11
N ALA A 72 2.69 1.94 9.73
CA ALA A 72 2.41 3.20 9.06
C ALA A 72 3.29 3.42 7.82
N VAL A 73 4.60 3.23 7.98
CA VAL A 73 5.55 3.28 6.86
C VAL A 73 5.27 2.18 5.85
N TYR A 74 5.07 0.94 6.31
CA TYR A 74 4.88 -0.21 5.45
C TYR A 74 3.63 -0.09 4.57
N PHE A 75 2.52 0.42 5.11
CA PHE A 75 1.28 0.66 4.37
C PHE A 75 1.37 1.88 3.46
N THR A 76 2.14 2.92 3.85
CA THR A 76 2.42 4.07 2.99
C THR A 76 3.21 3.65 1.75
N VAL A 77 4.22 2.78 1.91
CA VAL A 77 4.98 2.21 0.79
C VAL A 77 4.07 1.48 -0.20
N LEU A 78 3.11 0.68 0.28
CA LEU A 78 2.12 0.03 -0.61
C LEU A 78 1.37 1.07 -1.45
N HIS A 79 0.87 2.14 -0.84
CA HIS A 79 0.10 3.16 -1.56
C HIS A 79 0.93 3.89 -2.61
N LEU A 80 2.21 4.14 -2.33
CA LEU A 80 3.13 4.71 -3.32
C LEU A 80 3.38 3.74 -4.48
N LEU A 81 3.55 2.45 -4.21
CA LEU A 81 3.69 1.42 -5.26
C LEU A 81 2.43 1.27 -6.10
N LEU A 82 1.24 1.32 -5.48
CA LEU A 82 -0.04 1.27 -6.19
C LEU A 82 -0.27 2.52 -7.04
N LEU A 83 0.07 3.70 -6.51
CA LEU A 83 0.02 4.94 -7.28
C LEU A 83 0.96 4.89 -8.49
N TRP A 84 2.14 4.31 -8.33
CA TRP A 84 3.07 4.09 -9.44
C TRP A 84 2.54 3.08 -10.47
N MET A 85 1.90 1.99 -10.02
CA MET A 85 1.21 1.03 -10.89
C MET A 85 0.06 1.70 -11.67
N LEU A 86 -0.68 2.60 -11.03
CA LEU A 86 -1.76 3.37 -11.64
C LEU A 86 -1.21 4.23 -12.79
N PHE A 87 -0.13 4.98 -12.56
CA PHE A 87 0.47 5.83 -13.60
C PHE A 87 1.02 5.01 -14.79
N THR A 88 1.79 3.96 -14.51
CA THR A 88 2.36 3.10 -15.55
C THR A 88 1.29 2.29 -16.29
N GLY A 89 0.24 1.86 -15.59
CA GLY A 89 -0.91 1.14 -16.14
C GLY A 89 -1.76 2.02 -17.06
N PHE A 90 -2.13 3.23 -16.62
CA PHE A 90 -2.89 4.17 -17.44
C PHE A 90 -2.12 4.67 -18.65
N TYR A 91 -0.79 4.86 -18.54
CA TYR A 91 0.04 5.15 -19.70
C TYR A 91 -0.09 4.05 -20.77
N MET A 92 0.09 2.79 -20.39
CA MET A 92 -0.03 1.68 -21.35
C MET A 92 -1.45 1.50 -21.88
N TYR A 93 -2.46 1.82 -21.06
CA TYR A 93 -3.86 1.78 -21.46
C TYR A 93 -4.19 2.82 -22.52
N VAL A 94 -3.81 4.08 -22.30
CA VAL A 94 -4.16 5.19 -23.21
C VAL A 94 -3.41 5.09 -24.53
N GLN A 95 -2.15 4.66 -24.51
CA GLN A 95 -1.35 4.46 -25.72
C GLN A 95 -1.85 3.27 -26.57
N GLY A 96 -2.66 2.39 -25.99
CA GLY A 96 -3.36 1.32 -26.71
C GLY A 96 -4.70 1.74 -27.33
N LEU A 97 -5.18 2.96 -27.10
CA LEU A 97 -6.41 3.49 -27.69
C LEU A 97 -6.14 4.10 -29.07
N GLU A 98 -6.09 3.25 -30.11
CA GLU A 98 -5.80 3.66 -31.50
C GLU A 98 -6.74 4.76 -32.04
N SER A 99 -8.00 4.80 -31.58
CA SER A 99 -9.00 5.77 -32.04
C SER A 99 -8.90 7.15 -31.39
N GLY A 100 -8.11 7.29 -30.31
CA GLY A 100 -8.11 8.49 -29.46
C GLY A 100 -9.46 8.79 -28.79
N MET A 101 -10.44 7.89 -28.89
CA MET A 101 -11.79 8.05 -28.38
C MET A 101 -12.09 6.98 -27.32
N SER A 102 -12.55 7.43 -26.16
CA SER A 102 -13.13 6.54 -25.15
C SER A 102 -14.64 6.48 -25.27
N ALA A 103 -15.27 5.48 -24.64
CA ALA A 103 -16.73 5.37 -24.54
C ALA A 103 -17.40 6.59 -23.85
N ILE A 104 -16.64 7.42 -23.13
CA ILE A 104 -17.12 8.57 -22.37
C ILE A 104 -16.70 9.90 -23.04
N GLY A 105 -16.05 9.83 -24.21
CA GLY A 105 -15.60 10.98 -25.01
C GLY A 105 -14.08 11.13 -25.10
N SER A 106 -13.62 12.15 -25.82
CA SER A 106 -12.20 12.43 -26.08
C SER A 106 -11.47 13.10 -24.91
N TRP A 107 -12.21 13.74 -24.00
CA TRP A 107 -11.64 14.41 -22.83
C TRP A 107 -10.94 13.43 -21.88
N TRP A 108 -11.43 12.18 -21.78
CA TRP A 108 -10.87 11.18 -20.89
C TRP A 108 -9.49 10.69 -21.35
N PRO A 109 -9.29 10.25 -22.61
CA PRO A 109 -7.95 10.00 -23.14
C PRO A 109 -7.02 11.21 -23.03
N ALA A 110 -7.52 12.42 -23.28
CA ALA A 110 -6.72 13.64 -23.15
C ALA A 110 -6.22 13.88 -21.70
N LEU A 111 -7.07 13.65 -20.70
CA LEU A 111 -6.69 13.69 -19.29
C LEU A 111 -5.61 12.65 -18.96
N LEU A 112 -5.77 11.42 -19.45
CA LEU A 112 -4.81 10.34 -19.20
C LEU A 112 -3.46 10.63 -19.83
N HIS A 113 -3.42 11.17 -21.05
CA HIS A 113 -2.19 11.63 -21.69
C HIS A 113 -1.50 12.71 -20.85
N LEU A 114 -2.25 13.75 -20.45
CA LEU A 114 -1.73 14.81 -19.58
C LEU A 114 -1.15 14.26 -18.27
N ALA A 115 -1.82 13.30 -17.66
CA ALA A 115 -1.43 12.74 -16.36
C ALA A 115 -0.30 11.70 -16.44
N THR A 116 -0.05 11.06 -17.60
CA THR A 116 0.83 9.88 -17.68
C THR A 116 1.90 9.91 -18.75
N ASP A 117 1.86 10.80 -19.75
CA ASP A 117 2.84 10.78 -20.84
C ASP A 117 4.28 11.09 -20.36
N TRP A 118 4.42 11.86 -19.27
CA TRP A 118 5.72 12.10 -18.61
C TRP A 118 6.39 10.81 -18.12
N VAL A 119 5.61 9.76 -17.80
CA VAL A 119 6.13 8.44 -17.41
C VAL A 119 6.85 7.78 -18.58
N GLY A 120 6.32 7.95 -19.80
CA GLY A 120 6.95 7.48 -21.02
C GLY A 120 8.31 8.15 -21.23
N TRP A 121 8.39 9.46 -21.05
CA TRP A 121 9.66 10.20 -21.13
C TRP A 121 10.66 9.76 -20.05
N LEU A 122 10.21 9.62 -18.80
CA LEU A 122 11.05 9.22 -17.68
C LEU A 122 11.66 7.81 -17.85
N LEU A 123 10.91 6.88 -18.43
CA LEU A 123 11.30 5.46 -18.48
C LEU A 123 11.79 5.00 -19.86
N GLY A 124 11.94 5.91 -20.83
CA GLY A 124 12.46 5.57 -22.17
C GLY A 124 11.45 4.89 -23.09
N GLY A 125 10.16 5.23 -22.98
CA GLY A 125 9.09 4.77 -23.85
C GLY A 125 8.38 3.48 -23.42
N HIS A 126 7.52 2.95 -24.28
CA HIS A 126 6.59 1.85 -23.93
C HIS A 126 7.28 0.59 -23.37
N GLY A 127 8.45 0.24 -23.88
CA GLY A 127 9.21 -0.92 -23.39
C GLY A 127 9.65 -0.74 -21.93
N GLY A 128 10.20 0.43 -21.60
CA GLY A 128 10.63 0.74 -20.24
C GLY A 128 9.47 0.84 -19.26
N VAL A 129 8.36 1.49 -19.65
CA VAL A 129 7.15 1.55 -18.80
C VAL A 129 6.62 0.16 -18.50
N ARG A 130 6.56 -0.73 -19.50
CA ARG A 130 6.12 -2.12 -19.29
C ARG A 130 7.02 -2.87 -18.33
N TRP A 131 8.35 -2.71 -18.46
CA TRP A 131 9.31 -3.35 -17.56
C TRP A 131 9.09 -2.89 -16.11
N TRP A 132 8.99 -1.57 -15.89
CA TRP A 132 8.77 -1.00 -14.55
C TRP A 132 7.42 -1.38 -13.95
N HIS A 133 6.38 -1.50 -14.78
CA HIS A 133 5.07 -1.98 -14.32
C HIS A 133 5.16 -3.43 -13.79
N HIS A 134 5.82 -4.33 -14.53
CA HIS A 134 6.01 -5.72 -14.07
C HIS A 134 6.96 -5.81 -12.87
N PHE A 135 8.02 -5.00 -12.85
CA PHE A 135 8.93 -4.95 -11.71
C PHE A 135 8.20 -4.50 -10.44
N THR A 136 7.36 -3.48 -10.53
CA THR A 136 6.55 -2.98 -9.41
C THR A 136 5.52 -4.02 -8.96
N MET A 137 4.92 -4.76 -9.90
CA MET A 137 4.06 -5.90 -9.57
C MET A 137 4.80 -6.92 -8.68
N TRP A 138 6.05 -7.27 -8.99
CA TRP A 138 6.85 -8.16 -8.14
C TRP A 138 7.16 -7.57 -6.77
N LEU A 139 7.40 -6.25 -6.68
CA LEU A 139 7.56 -5.56 -5.39
C LEU A 139 6.27 -5.65 -4.55
N ILE A 140 5.11 -5.45 -5.16
CA ILE A 140 3.81 -5.56 -4.49
C ILE A 140 3.55 -7.00 -4.04
N LEU A 141 3.83 -8.01 -4.88
CA LEU A 141 3.67 -9.41 -4.47
C LEU A 141 4.58 -9.76 -3.29
N SER A 142 5.82 -9.29 -3.30
CA SER A 142 6.76 -9.45 -2.18
C SER A 142 6.24 -8.76 -0.92
N TRP A 143 5.69 -7.55 -1.09
CA TRP A 143 5.07 -6.80 -0.01
C TRP A 143 3.89 -7.55 0.60
N VAL A 144 3.01 -8.13 -0.22
CA VAL A 144 1.83 -8.90 0.23
C VAL A 144 2.26 -10.14 0.99
N ALA A 145 3.22 -10.90 0.45
CA ALA A 145 3.74 -12.10 1.10
C ALA A 145 4.31 -11.78 2.50
N PHE A 146 5.15 -10.75 2.59
CA PHE A 146 5.67 -10.30 3.87
C PHE A 146 4.57 -9.77 4.80
N HIS A 147 3.59 -9.02 4.27
CA HIS A 147 2.50 -8.47 5.07
C HIS A 147 1.72 -9.59 5.76
N ILE A 148 1.34 -10.63 5.02
CA ILE A 148 0.62 -11.79 5.55
C ILE A 148 1.46 -12.46 6.64
N TYR A 149 2.74 -12.73 6.37
CA TYR A 149 3.66 -13.29 7.35
C TYR A 149 3.72 -12.44 8.63
N TYR A 150 3.90 -11.13 8.48
CA TYR A 150 4.01 -10.19 9.60
C TYR A 150 2.73 -10.15 10.45
N GLN A 151 1.55 -10.11 9.83
CA GLN A 151 0.28 -10.15 10.58
C GLN A 151 0.12 -11.45 11.36
N VAL A 152 0.43 -12.60 10.74
CA VAL A 152 0.37 -13.91 11.40
C VAL A 152 1.38 -13.99 12.55
N TRP A 153 2.63 -13.56 12.31
CA TRP A 153 3.68 -13.57 13.31
C TRP A 153 3.31 -12.74 14.54
N ARG A 154 2.77 -11.53 14.35
CA ARG A 154 2.31 -10.68 15.47
C ARG A 154 1.17 -11.29 16.26
N THR A 155 0.23 -11.95 15.58
CA THR A 155 -0.86 -12.65 16.26
C THR A 155 -0.35 -13.84 17.08
N ILE A 156 0.63 -14.59 16.60
CA ILE A 156 1.17 -15.76 17.32
C ILE A 156 2.12 -15.33 18.45
N PHE A 157 3.12 -14.49 18.16
CA PHE A 157 4.20 -14.16 19.09
C PHE A 157 3.82 -13.08 20.11
N TRP A 158 3.15 -12.01 19.67
CA TRP A 158 2.74 -10.92 20.56
C TRP A 158 1.32 -11.12 21.11
N LYS A 159 0.62 -12.19 20.68
CA LYS A 159 -0.75 -12.50 21.09
C LYS A 159 -1.69 -11.31 20.81
N GLU A 160 -1.46 -10.61 19.70
CA GLU A 160 -2.26 -9.45 19.28
C GLU A 160 -3.36 -9.88 18.32
N GLY A 161 -4.58 -9.37 18.54
CA GLY A 161 -5.73 -9.65 17.69
C GLY A 161 -5.72 -8.92 16.35
N ASP A 162 -4.57 -8.66 15.73
CA ASP A 162 -4.50 -7.84 14.51
C ASP A 162 -5.25 -8.47 13.33
N ILE A 163 -5.21 -9.81 13.19
CA ILE A 163 -6.05 -10.54 12.22
C ILE A 163 -7.53 -10.42 12.58
N ALA A 164 -7.88 -10.44 13.88
CA ALA A 164 -9.26 -10.31 14.33
C ALA A 164 -9.86 -8.93 14.00
N ILE A 165 -9.03 -7.89 13.83
CA ILE A 165 -9.49 -6.57 13.38
C ILE A 165 -10.02 -6.64 11.95
N VAL A 166 -9.33 -7.37 11.06
CA VAL A 166 -9.70 -7.44 9.63
C VAL A 166 -11.01 -8.21 9.44
N PHE A 167 -11.23 -9.28 10.20
CA PHE A 167 -12.44 -10.11 10.07
C PHE A 167 -13.59 -9.67 10.98
N GLY A 168 -13.29 -9.18 12.18
CA GLY A 168 -14.27 -8.89 13.22
C GLY A 168 -14.38 -7.43 13.62
N GLY A 169 -13.46 -6.55 13.20
CA GLY A 169 -13.48 -5.13 13.53
C GLY A 169 -13.04 -4.79 14.97
N TYR A 170 -12.65 -5.77 15.78
CA TYR A 170 -12.29 -5.56 17.19
C TYR A 170 -10.85 -6.00 17.50
N LYS A 171 -10.12 -5.19 18.26
CA LYS A 171 -8.82 -5.54 18.84
C LYS A 171 -8.98 -5.87 20.31
N PHE A 172 -8.57 -7.07 20.72
CA PHE A 172 -8.56 -7.45 22.13
C PHE A 172 -7.40 -6.76 22.86
N LYS A 173 -7.71 -5.99 23.90
CA LYS A 173 -6.72 -5.46 24.83
C LYS A 173 -6.57 -6.46 25.98
N LYS A 174 -5.36 -6.97 26.20
CA LYS A 174 -5.10 -7.75 27.43
C LYS A 174 -5.38 -6.84 28.65
N PRO A 175 -6.08 -7.32 29.69
CA PRO A 175 -6.15 -6.59 30.94
C PRO A 175 -4.71 -6.33 31.41
N LYS A 176 -4.43 -5.12 31.92
CA LYS A 176 -3.18 -4.93 32.69
C LYS A 176 -3.21 -5.97 33.80
N GLU A 177 -2.19 -6.83 33.89
CA GLU A 177 -1.94 -7.56 35.13
C GLU A 177 -1.90 -6.51 36.23
N GLN A 178 -2.89 -6.55 37.13
CA GLN A 178 -2.84 -5.82 38.37
C GLN A 178 -1.75 -6.50 39.19
N VAL A 179 -0.54 -5.96 39.10
CA VAL A 179 0.54 -6.24 40.05
C VAL A 179 0.40 -5.23 41.18
#